data_AF-A0A3L7WXS9-F1
#
_entry.id   AF-A0A3L7WXS9-F1
#
_cell.length_a   1.000
_cell.length_b   1.000
_cell.length_c   1.000
_cell.angle_alpha   90.00
_cell.angle_beta   90.00
_cell.angle_gamma   90.00
#
_symmetry.space_group_name_H-M   'P 1'
#
loop_
_entity.id
_entity.type
_entity.pdbx_description
1 polymer ?
#
loop_
_entity_poly.entity_id
_entity_poly.type
_entity_poly.pdbx_seq_one_letter_code
_entity_poly.pdbx_strand_id
1 'polypeptide(L)'
;MTNEGTPGTGDSAGTLLESNADPQRSLRRSLLVNGPLALLSLIPLGMSLQSLLVGNMGALLPLSILSVVTGSLAYQVYSAKRDLQATPEETTGSVRRVWSKGAVLWMVRSHYILIGRAIFVIDALSAYDLKEGDVVRVRHLPHTSTVIELRVLHREPTPANTERPGRGFFGRR
;
A
#
# COMPACT_ATOMS: atom_id res chain seq x y z
N MET A 1 47.20 -8.24 -22.45
CA MET A 1 46.64 -8.60 -21.14
C MET A 1 46.09 -7.34 -20.50
N THR A 2 44.90 -6.93 -20.95
CA THR A 2 44.18 -5.75 -20.48
C THR A 2 43.13 -6.22 -19.50
N ASN A 3 43.28 -5.77 -18.25
CA ASN A 3 42.44 -6.10 -17.12
C ASN A 3 41.24 -5.13 -17.16
N GLU A 4 40.14 -5.53 -17.79
CA GLU A 4 38.87 -4.81 -17.68
C GLU A 4 38.26 -5.14 -16.31
N GLY A 5 38.46 -4.24 -15.37
CA GLY A 5 37.82 -4.27 -14.07
C GLY A 5 36.30 -4.17 -14.26
N THR A 6 35.61 -5.26 -13.99
CA THR A 6 34.17 -5.31 -13.84
C THR A 6 33.75 -4.26 -12.79
N PRO A 7 32.91 -3.27 -13.12
CA PRO A 7 32.41 -2.33 -12.13
C PRO A 7 31.62 -3.10 -11.09
N GLY A 8 32.12 -3.07 -9.85
CA GLY A 8 31.57 -3.78 -8.71
C GLY A 8 30.12 -3.39 -8.46
N THR A 9 29.28 -4.41 -8.42
CA THR A 9 27.90 -4.43 -7.94
C THR A 9 27.86 -4.05 -6.45
N GLY A 10 28.10 -2.77 -6.15
CA GLY A 10 28.18 -2.21 -4.80
C GLY A 10 26.84 -1.68 -4.26
N ASP A 11 25.70 -2.28 -4.60
CA ASP A 11 24.37 -1.73 -4.29
C ASP A 11 23.43 -2.68 -3.50
N SER A 12 24.01 -3.67 -2.80
CA SER A 12 23.27 -4.80 -2.18
C SER A 12 23.52 -5.00 -0.68
N ALA A 13 23.86 -3.95 0.09
CA ALA A 13 24.10 -4.11 1.53
C ALA A 13 22.82 -4.07 2.41
N GLY A 14 21.63 -3.96 1.80
CA GLY A 14 20.36 -3.96 2.53
C GLY A 14 19.70 -5.34 2.52
N THR A 15 19.14 -5.75 3.66
CA THR A 15 18.36 -7.00 3.76
C THR A 15 17.04 -6.84 3.00
N LEU A 16 16.83 -7.67 1.98
CA LEU A 16 15.60 -7.72 1.22
C LEU A 16 14.50 -8.38 2.07
N LEU A 17 13.44 -7.64 2.39
CA LEU A 17 12.31 -8.14 3.19
C LEU A 17 11.13 -8.57 2.33
N GLU A 18 10.87 -7.85 1.23
CA GLU A 18 9.79 -8.16 0.32
C GLU A 18 10.27 -7.94 -1.10
N SER A 19 10.06 -8.94 -1.96
CA SER A 19 10.19 -8.80 -3.40
C SER A 19 8.95 -9.39 -4.03
N ASN A 20 8.11 -8.53 -4.57
CA ASN A 20 6.98 -8.94 -5.36
C ASN A 20 7.47 -9.15 -6.79
N ALA A 21 7.71 -10.42 -7.16
CA ALA A 21 8.25 -10.76 -8.48
C ALA A 21 7.31 -10.38 -9.64
N ASP A 22 6.02 -10.14 -9.37
CA ASP A 22 5.03 -9.79 -10.38
C ASP A 22 4.01 -8.76 -9.88
N PRO A 23 4.43 -7.49 -9.68
CA PRO A 23 3.55 -6.41 -9.22
C PRO A 23 2.42 -6.13 -10.23
N GLN A 24 2.62 -6.49 -11.50
CA GLN A 24 1.60 -6.35 -12.53
C GLN A 24 0.43 -7.32 -12.32
N ARG A 25 0.66 -8.48 -11.70
CA ARG A 25 -0.40 -9.48 -11.47
C ARG A 25 -1.46 -8.97 -10.50
N SER A 26 -1.06 -8.26 -9.43
CA SER A 26 -2.02 -7.67 -8.48
C SER A 26 -2.83 -6.55 -9.13
N LEU A 27 -2.18 -5.70 -9.94
CA LEU A 27 -2.86 -4.66 -10.74
C LEU A 27 -3.85 -5.26 -11.75
N ARG A 28 -3.45 -6.30 -12.49
CA ARG A 28 -4.32 -6.99 -13.45
C ARG A 28 -5.53 -7.62 -12.76
N ARG A 29 -5.34 -8.24 -11.59
CA ARG A 29 -6.46 -8.75 -10.78
C ARG A 29 -7.41 -7.64 -10.36
N SER A 30 -6.88 -6.52 -9.88
CA SER A 30 -7.69 -5.34 -9.54
C SER A 30 -8.47 -4.84 -10.75
N LEU A 31 -7.84 -4.74 -11.93
CA LEU A 31 -8.51 -4.34 -13.17
C LEU A 31 -9.60 -5.32 -13.60
N LEU A 32 -9.35 -6.63 -13.49
CA LEU A 32 -10.28 -7.68 -13.87
C LEU A 32 -11.50 -7.76 -12.94
N VAL A 33 -11.33 -7.47 -11.65
CA VAL A 33 -12.43 -7.47 -10.68
C VAL A 33 -13.19 -6.15 -10.72
N ASN A 34 -12.48 -5.02 -10.66
CA ASN A 34 -13.09 -3.70 -10.57
C ASN A 34 -13.57 -3.15 -11.91
N GLY A 35 -12.98 -3.56 -13.03
CA GLY A 35 -13.36 -3.12 -14.38
C GLY A 35 -14.80 -3.47 -14.75
N PRO A 36 -15.20 -4.75 -14.70
CA PRO A 36 -16.57 -5.16 -14.96
C PRO A 36 -17.56 -4.54 -13.97
N LEU A 37 -17.17 -4.43 -12.69
CA LEU A 37 -18.01 -3.82 -11.66
C LEU A 37 -18.24 -2.32 -11.93
N ALA A 38 -17.20 -1.59 -12.35
CA ALA A 38 -17.30 -0.20 -12.76
C ALA A 38 -18.23 -0.04 -13.96
N LEU A 39 -18.09 -0.88 -14.99
CA LEU A 39 -18.97 -0.87 -16.16
C LEU A 39 -20.43 -1.18 -15.78
N LEU A 40 -20.65 -2.18 -14.93
CA LEU A 40 -21.98 -2.55 -14.47
C LEU A 40 -22.64 -1.42 -13.65
N SER A 41 -21.84 -0.67 -12.88
CA SER A 41 -22.33 0.49 -12.11
C SER A 41 -22.82 1.66 -12.98
N LEU A 42 -22.41 1.73 -14.26
CA LEU A 42 -22.88 2.78 -15.17
C LEU A 42 -24.36 2.60 -15.55
N ILE A 43 -24.89 1.38 -15.51
CA ILE A 43 -26.29 1.08 -15.87
C ILE A 43 -27.27 1.79 -14.92
N PRO A 44 -27.24 1.56 -13.59
CA PRO A 44 -28.14 2.24 -12.67
C PRO A 44 -27.89 3.76 -12.59
N LEU A 45 -26.65 4.20 -12.83
CA LEU A 45 -26.33 5.62 -12.92
C LEU A 45 -27.03 6.27 -14.13
N GLY A 46 -26.95 5.63 -15.30
CA GLY A 46 -27.63 6.06 -16.52
C GLY A 46 -29.15 6.06 -16.37
N MET A 47 -29.71 5.03 -15.73
CA MET A 47 -31.14 4.99 -15.40
C MET A 47 -31.56 6.12 -14.46
N SER A 48 -30.76 6.41 -13.42
CA SER A 48 -31.03 7.52 -12.49
C SER A 48 -30.96 8.87 -13.20
N LEU A 49 -29.99 9.04 -14.11
CA LEU A 49 -29.86 10.25 -14.91
C LEU A 49 -31.05 10.43 -15.86
N GLN A 50 -31.47 9.36 -16.54
CA GLN A 50 -32.66 9.39 -17.40
C GLN A 50 -33.93 9.75 -16.61
N SER A 51 -34.10 9.17 -15.42
CA SER A 51 -35.23 9.47 -14.53
C SER A 51 -35.28 10.96 -14.14
N LEU A 52 -34.12 11.56 -13.86
CA LEU A 52 -34.01 12.99 -13.59
C LEU A 52 -34.40 13.84 -14.81
N LEU A 53 -33.97 13.46 -16.02
CA LEU A 53 -34.29 14.15 -17.27
C LEU A 53 -35.79 14.11 -17.62
N VAL A 54 -36.49 13.06 -17.22
CA VAL A 54 -37.96 12.94 -17.35
C VAL A 54 -38.70 13.80 -16.31
N GLY A 55 -37.98 14.47 -15.41
CA GLY A 55 -38.53 15.39 -14.41
C GLY A 55 -38.78 14.77 -13.04
N ASN A 56 -38.33 13.53 -12.80
CA ASN A 56 -38.45 12.91 -11.48
C ASN A 56 -37.36 13.43 -10.54
N MET A 57 -37.70 14.44 -9.74
CA MET A 57 -36.79 15.04 -8.76
C MET A 57 -36.34 14.06 -7.67
N GLY A 58 -37.09 12.98 -7.42
CA GLY A 58 -36.70 11.91 -6.50
C GLY A 58 -35.43 11.15 -6.93
N ALA A 59 -35.03 11.27 -8.20
CA ALA A 59 -33.82 10.65 -8.73
C ALA A 59 -32.51 11.35 -8.29
N LEU A 60 -32.56 12.56 -7.73
CA LEU A 60 -31.36 13.30 -7.31
C LEU A 60 -30.57 12.54 -6.24
N LEU A 61 -31.26 11.95 -5.26
CA LEU A 61 -30.62 11.21 -4.18
C LEU A 61 -29.87 9.96 -4.67
N PRO A 62 -30.49 9.00 -5.40
CA PRO A 62 -29.77 7.86 -5.93
C PRO A 62 -28.68 8.27 -6.94
N LEU A 63 -28.91 9.31 -7.76
CA LEU A 63 -27.90 9.81 -8.69
C LEU A 63 -26.64 10.29 -7.95
N SER A 64 -26.79 11.03 -6.86
CA SER A 64 -25.66 11.54 -6.07
C SER A 64 -24.83 10.40 -5.46
N ILE A 65 -25.50 9.41 -4.86
CA ILE A 65 -24.84 8.26 -4.22
C ILE A 65 -24.13 7.41 -5.28
N LEU A 66 -24.83 7.08 -6.37
CA LEU A 66 -24.27 6.29 -7.47
C LEU A 66 -23.11 7.03 -8.15
N SER A 67 -23.18 8.34 -8.32
CA SER A 67 -22.09 9.12 -8.91
C SER A 67 -20.80 9.01 -8.07
N VAL A 68 -20.89 9.09 -6.75
CA VAL A 68 -19.73 8.92 -5.86
C VAL A 68 -19.17 7.50 -5.95
N VAL A 69 -20.03 6.48 -5.91
CA VAL A 69 -19.61 5.07 -5.97
C VAL A 69 -18.98 4.74 -7.32
N THR A 70 -19.66 5.06 -8.43
CA THR A 70 -19.15 4.84 -9.79
C THR A 70 -17.88 5.64 -10.05
N GLY A 71 -17.81 6.89 -9.59
CA GLY A 71 -16.61 7.71 -9.68
C GLY A 71 -15.42 7.09 -8.93
N SER A 72 -15.65 6.55 -7.73
CA SER A 72 -14.63 5.84 -6.95
C SER A 72 -14.10 4.59 -7.67
N LEU A 73 -15.00 3.77 -8.24
CA LEU A 73 -14.62 2.58 -9.01
C LEU A 73 -13.85 2.96 -10.29
N ALA A 74 -14.32 3.98 -11.02
CA ALA A 74 -13.66 4.49 -12.21
C ALA A 74 -12.25 5.00 -11.90
N TYR A 75 -12.09 5.71 -10.77
CA TYR A 75 -10.78 6.18 -10.31
C TYR A 75 -9.81 5.02 -10.03
N GLN A 76 -10.27 3.94 -9.38
CA GLN A 76 -9.43 2.76 -9.11
C GLN A 76 -8.98 2.06 -10.41
N VAL A 77 -9.87 1.94 -11.39
CA VAL A 77 -9.52 1.38 -12.71
C VAL A 77 -8.53 2.28 -13.44
N TYR A 78 -8.75 3.60 -13.39
CA TYR A 78 -7.87 4.58 -14.01
C TYR A 78 -6.46 4.59 -13.39
N SER A 79 -6.36 4.59 -12.06
CA SER A 79 -5.06 4.56 -11.37
C SER A 79 -4.30 3.27 -11.65
N ALA A 80 -4.98 2.12 -11.63
CA ALA A 80 -4.37 0.84 -11.99
C ALA A 80 -3.88 0.82 -13.45
N LYS A 81 -4.65 1.36 -14.39
CA LYS A 81 -4.25 1.49 -15.80
C LYS A 81 -3.04 2.41 -15.95
N ARG A 82 -3.03 3.55 -15.26
CA ARG A 82 -1.92 4.51 -15.31
C ARG A 82 -0.64 3.92 -14.75
N ASP A 83 -0.74 3.12 -13.69
CA ASP A 83 0.39 2.43 -13.10
C ASP A 83 0.95 1.31 -13.99
N LEU A 84 0.14 0.65 -14.82
CA LEU A 84 0.65 -0.32 -15.80
C LEU A 84 1.59 0.29 -16.85
N GLN A 85 1.52 1.61 -17.04
CA GLN A 85 2.37 2.36 -17.97
C GLN A 85 3.44 3.18 -17.25
N ALA A 86 3.39 3.26 -15.92
CA ALA A 86 4.30 4.07 -15.14
C ALA A 86 5.60 3.33 -14.84
N THR A 87 6.68 4.09 -14.69
CA THR A 87 7.95 3.57 -14.19
C THR A 87 7.92 3.52 -12.66
N PRO A 88 8.44 2.45 -12.03
CA PRO A 88 8.57 2.39 -10.58
C PRO A 88 9.40 3.55 -10.03
N GLU A 89 8.95 4.12 -8.92
CA GLU A 89 9.66 5.14 -8.15
C GLU A 89 10.28 4.52 -6.89
N GLU A 90 11.33 5.15 -6.38
CA GLU A 90 11.99 4.73 -5.14
C GLU A 90 11.84 5.80 -4.08
N THR A 91 11.32 5.41 -2.92
CA THR A 91 11.22 6.24 -1.73
C THR A 91 12.10 5.65 -0.63
N THR A 92 13.04 6.44 -0.12
CA THR A 92 13.89 6.06 1.01
C THR A 92 13.53 6.91 2.23
N GLY A 93 13.38 6.28 3.40
CA GLY A 93 13.12 7.00 4.63
C GLY A 93 12.97 6.10 5.86
N SER A 94 12.85 6.71 7.03
CA SER A 94 12.59 6.00 8.28
C SER A 94 11.13 5.58 8.41
N VAL A 95 10.89 4.35 8.87
CA VAL A 95 9.56 3.87 9.25
C VAL A 95 9.09 4.65 10.46
N ARG A 96 8.03 5.45 10.28
CA ARG A 96 7.45 6.26 11.35
C ARG A 96 6.41 5.49 12.16
N ARG A 97 5.71 4.57 11.49
CA ARG A 97 4.62 3.79 12.11
C ARG A 97 4.35 2.53 11.30
N VAL A 98 4.07 1.44 12.01
CA VAL A 98 3.55 0.19 11.44
C VAL A 98 2.18 -0.09 12.06
N TRP A 99 1.16 -0.38 11.24
CA TRP A 99 -0.16 -0.79 11.75
C TRP A 99 -0.79 -1.84 10.85
N SER A 100 -1.73 -2.60 11.41
CA SER A 100 -2.58 -3.50 10.65
C SER A 100 -4.02 -2.99 10.65
N LYS A 101 -4.70 -3.14 9.53
CA LYS A 101 -6.13 -2.88 9.41
C LYS A 101 -6.82 -4.17 8.99
N GLY A 102 -7.86 -4.55 9.73
CA GLY A 102 -8.76 -5.62 9.28
C GLY A 102 -9.51 -5.17 8.02
N ALA A 103 -9.53 -6.01 7.00
CA ALA A 103 -10.40 -5.82 5.84
C ALA A 103 -11.81 -6.40 6.11
N VAL A 104 -12.68 -6.26 5.12
CA VAL A 104 -14.06 -6.75 5.13
C VAL A 104 -14.08 -8.24 5.53
N LEU A 105 -15.02 -8.61 6.41
CA LEU A 105 -15.25 -9.99 6.89
C LEU A 105 -14.13 -10.62 7.77
N TRP A 106 -13.27 -9.83 8.43
CA TRP A 106 -12.22 -10.29 9.38
C TRP A 106 -11.16 -11.28 8.83
N MET A 107 -11.35 -11.85 7.63
CA MET A 107 -10.50 -12.91 7.07
C MET A 107 -9.21 -12.39 6.42
N VAL A 108 -9.17 -11.13 5.97
CA VAL A 108 -7.98 -10.55 5.34
C VAL A 108 -7.48 -9.39 6.19
N ARG A 109 -6.22 -9.44 6.63
CA ARG A 109 -5.56 -8.33 7.32
C ARG A 109 -4.59 -7.68 6.34
N SER A 110 -4.65 -6.37 6.22
CA SER A 110 -3.71 -5.59 5.44
C SER A 110 -2.76 -4.87 6.39
N HIS A 111 -1.47 -4.98 6.14
CA HIS A 111 -0.43 -4.32 6.93
C HIS A 111 0.05 -3.08 6.20
N TYR A 112 0.21 -1.99 6.95
CA TYR A 112 0.55 -0.68 6.43
C TYR A 112 1.75 -0.13 7.16
N ILE A 113 2.60 0.57 6.41
CA ILE A 113 3.74 1.30 6.94
C ILE A 113 3.70 2.74 6.47
N LEU A 114 4.10 3.65 7.36
CA LEU A 114 4.28 5.07 7.06
C LEU A 114 5.77 5.37 6.93
N ILE A 115 6.20 5.75 5.74
CA ILE A 115 7.58 6.19 5.46
C ILE A 115 7.53 7.66 5.04
N GLY A 116 8.12 8.54 5.86
CA GLY A 116 7.99 9.98 5.67
C GLY A 116 6.54 10.46 5.76
N ARG A 117 5.92 10.74 4.60
CA ARG A 117 4.50 11.13 4.46
C ARG A 117 3.69 10.16 3.58
N ALA A 118 4.32 9.10 3.07
CA ALA A 118 3.69 8.13 2.18
C ALA A 118 3.32 6.85 2.94
N ILE A 119 2.17 6.28 2.59
CA ILE A 119 1.64 5.06 3.19
C ILE A 119 1.78 3.93 2.18
N PHE A 120 2.36 2.82 2.60
CA PHE A 120 2.56 1.64 1.77
C PHE A 120 1.89 0.43 2.40
N VAL A 121 1.36 -0.45 1.55
CA VAL A 121 0.83 -1.75 1.97
C VAL A 121 1.94 -2.78 1.80
N ILE A 122 2.18 -3.58 2.82
CA ILE A 122 3.21 -4.63 2.84
C ILE A 122 2.62 -5.96 3.30
N ASP A 123 3.38 -7.03 3.07
CA ASP A 123 3.00 -8.36 3.56
C ASP A 123 3.09 -8.46 5.10
N ALA A 124 2.32 -9.41 5.66
CA ALA A 124 2.29 -9.65 7.10
C ALA A 124 3.66 -10.06 7.66
N LEU A 125 4.45 -10.86 6.92
CA LEU A 125 5.79 -11.26 7.34
C LEU A 125 6.74 -10.06 7.41
N SER A 126 6.75 -9.23 6.37
CA SER A 126 7.60 -8.02 6.33
C SER A 126 7.19 -7.02 7.42
N ALA A 127 5.89 -6.92 7.72
CA ALA A 127 5.39 -6.07 8.80
C ALA A 127 5.79 -6.54 10.20
N TYR A 128 6.02 -7.84 10.39
CA TYR A 128 6.50 -8.40 11.64
C TYR A 128 7.99 -8.11 11.88
N ASP A 129 8.78 -8.11 10.80
CA ASP A 129 10.23 -7.88 10.87
C ASP A 129 10.62 -6.39 10.95
N LEU A 130 9.74 -5.49 10.50
CA LEU A 130 9.96 -4.05 10.52
C LEU A 130 9.67 -3.42 11.88
N LYS A 131 10.57 -2.54 12.33
CA LYS A 131 10.38 -1.72 13.53
C LYS A 131 10.24 -0.24 13.17
N GLU A 132 9.54 0.49 14.03
CA GLU A 132 9.57 1.96 13.99
C GLU A 132 11.01 2.44 14.21
N GLY A 133 11.49 3.35 13.36
CA GLY A 133 12.89 3.81 13.35
C GLY A 133 13.75 3.20 12.23
N ASP A 134 13.39 2.01 11.71
CA ASP A 134 14.17 1.37 10.65
C ASP A 134 14.21 2.23 9.39
N VAL A 135 15.39 2.35 8.77
CA VAL A 135 15.57 3.06 7.50
C VAL A 135 15.41 2.07 6.36
N VAL A 136 14.39 2.30 5.54
CA VAL A 136 14.02 1.41 4.44
C VAL A 136 14.04 2.13 3.11
N ARG A 137 14.33 1.36 2.05
CA ARG A 137 14.15 1.75 0.66
C ARG A 137 12.98 0.95 0.10
N VAL A 138 11.97 1.67 -0.38
CA VAL A 138 10.77 1.08 -0.99
C VAL A 138 10.72 1.47 -2.44
N ARG A 139 10.70 0.47 -3.31
CA ARG A 139 10.39 0.64 -4.72
C ARG A 139 8.90 0.39 -4.92
N HIS A 140 8.18 1.37 -5.43
CA HIS A 140 6.72 1.33 -5.55
C HIS A 140 6.23 1.93 -6.86
N LEU A 141 4.96 1.69 -7.16
CA LEU A 141 4.28 2.37 -8.25
C LEU A 141 3.72 3.73 -7.81
N PRO A 142 3.74 4.75 -8.67
CA PRO A 142 3.45 6.12 -8.26
C PRO A 142 1.99 6.38 -7.88
N HIS A 143 1.00 5.75 -8.52
CA HIS A 143 -0.42 6.11 -8.30
C HIS A 143 -1.15 5.17 -7.34
N THR A 144 -0.84 3.88 -7.35
CA THR A 144 -1.44 2.90 -6.43
C THR A 144 -0.61 2.69 -5.16
N SER A 145 0.62 3.23 -5.11
CA SER A 145 1.58 3.00 -4.01
C SER A 145 1.82 1.51 -3.73
N THR A 146 1.62 0.66 -4.73
CA THR A 146 1.86 -0.78 -4.63
C THR A 146 3.37 -1.01 -4.51
N VAL A 147 3.77 -1.70 -3.45
CA VAL A 147 5.17 -2.06 -3.19
C VAL A 147 5.61 -3.16 -4.15
N ILE A 148 6.73 -2.93 -4.81
CA ILE A 148 7.41 -3.91 -5.67
C ILE A 148 8.54 -4.55 -4.87
N GLU A 149 9.31 -3.74 -4.16
CA GLU A 149 10.48 -4.21 -3.42
C GLU A 149 10.66 -3.37 -2.15
N LEU A 150 10.93 -4.04 -1.04
CA LEU A 150 11.21 -3.46 0.26
C LEU A 150 12.58 -3.96 0.74
N ARG A 151 13.52 -3.04 0.92
CA ARG A 151 14.84 -3.32 1.48
C ARG A 151 15.07 -2.51 2.75
N VAL A 152 15.62 -3.16 3.77
CA VAL A 152 16.09 -2.48 4.98
C VAL A 152 17.54 -2.07 4.75
N LEU A 153 17.81 -0.77 4.81
CA LEU A 153 19.17 -0.22 4.68
C LEU A 153 19.87 -0.18 6.03
N HIS A 154 19.16 0.24 7.07
CA HIS A 154 19.68 0.34 8.42
C HIS A 154 18.58 -0.03 9.42
N ARG A 155 18.87 -0.98 10.31
CA ARG A 155 18.01 -1.22 11.48
C ARG A 155 18.47 -0.32 12.60
N GLU A 156 17.53 0.39 13.22
CA GLU A 156 17.87 1.07 14.45
C GLU A 156 18.19 -0.01 15.50
N PRO A 157 19.35 0.03 16.18
CA PRO A 157 19.68 -0.94 17.20
C PRO A 157 18.57 -0.86 18.25
N THR A 158 17.80 -1.95 18.36
CA THR A 158 16.82 -2.10 19.45
C THR A 158 17.59 -1.78 20.72
N PRO A 159 17.22 -0.73 21.49
CA PRO A 159 17.96 -0.40 22.70
C PRO A 159 17.97 -1.66 23.53
N ALA A 160 19.17 -2.23 23.71
CA ALA A 160 19.39 -3.43 24.47
C ALA A 160 18.64 -3.21 25.77
N ASN A 161 17.65 -4.07 26.02
CA ASN A 161 16.79 -4.05 27.20
C ASN A 161 17.69 -3.73 28.39
N THR A 162 17.72 -2.45 28.77
CA THR A 162 18.49 -2.01 29.91
C THR A 162 17.69 -2.62 31.02
N GLU A 163 18.17 -3.76 31.52
CA GLU A 163 17.67 -4.43 32.70
C GLU A 163 17.20 -3.33 33.63
N ARG A 164 15.88 -3.17 33.78
CA ARG A 164 15.38 -2.29 34.82
C ARG A 164 15.91 -2.94 36.09
N PRO A 165 16.87 -2.31 36.81
CA PRO A 165 17.34 -2.88 38.07
C PRO A 165 16.09 -3.10 38.91
N GLY A 166 15.95 -4.34 39.38
CA GLY A 166 14.74 -4.87 40.00
C GLY A 166 14.08 -3.81 40.87
N ARG A 167 12.83 -3.48 40.54
CA ARG A 167 12.03 -2.58 41.36
C ARG A 167 11.89 -3.26 42.72
N GLY A 168 12.75 -2.83 43.64
CA GLY A 168 12.87 -3.36 44.99
C GLY A 168 11.50 -3.51 45.59
N PHE A 169 11.21 -4.75 45.94
CA PHE A 169 10.08 -5.21 46.72
C PHE A 169 10.14 -4.55 48.10
N PHE A 170 9.69 -3.29 48.21
CA PHE A 170 9.52 -2.65 49.51
C PHE A 170 8.20 -3.10 50.11
N GLY A 171 8.31 -4.09 50.98
CA GLY A 171 7.24 -4.52 51.87
C GLY A 171 6.75 -3.34 52.71
N ARG A 172 5.42 -3.19 52.76
CA ARG A 172 4.76 -2.45 53.84
C ARG A 172 4.16 -3.47 54.79
N ARG A 173 4.63 -3.36 56.04
CA ARG A 173 3.99 -3.92 57.22
C ARG A 173 2.64 -3.23 57.46
#